data_AF-A0ABD3XS56-F1
#
_entry.id   AF-A0ABD3XS56-F1
#
_cell.length_a   1.000
_cell.length_b   1.000
_cell.length_c   1.000
_cell.angle_alpha   90.00
_cell.angle_beta   90.00
_cell.angle_gamma   90.00
#
_symmetry.space_group_name_H-M   'P 1'
#
loop_
_entity.id
_entity.type
_entity.pdbx_description
1 polymer ?
#
loop_
_entity_poly.entity_id
_entity_poly.type
_entity_poly.pdbx_seq_one_letter_code
_entity_poly.pdbx_strand_id
1 'polypeptide(L)'
;KLHQTVLNRCLPNLMRDLNVRDVMMYIQQTELLDDVTIRDVNEQTTTSNTISLLIDQIRKRGQDTYERFKKCLIQAKQADLKIMLEEEEEIVAAEMKEQRQDT
;
A
#
# COMPACT_ATOMS: atom_id res chain seq x y z
N LYS A 1 3.98 -8.71 8.89
CA LYS A 1 2.73 -9.47 9.13
C LYS A 1 1.55 -8.51 9.23
N LEU A 2 1.58 -7.52 10.13
CA LEU A 2 0.54 -6.48 10.24
C LEU A 2 0.26 -5.79 8.89
N HIS A 3 1.26 -5.12 8.30
CA HIS A 3 1.11 -4.40 7.04
C HIS A 3 0.60 -5.27 5.88
N GLN A 4 0.99 -6.55 5.84
CA GLN A 4 0.54 -7.48 4.81
C GLN A 4 -0.93 -7.79 4.94
N THR A 5 -1.41 -8.01 6.18
CA THR A 5 -2.83 -8.22 6.46
C THR A 5 -3.64 -6.98 6.12
N VAL A 6 -3.18 -5.80 6.54
CA VAL A 6 -3.83 -4.52 6.23
C VAL A 6 -3.95 -4.32 4.72
N LEU A 7 -2.85 -4.42 3.98
CA LEU A 7 -2.85 -4.28 2.51
C LEU A 7 -3.77 -5.28 1.82
N ASN A 8 -3.87 -6.53 2.33
CA ASN A 8 -4.78 -7.52 1.77
C ASN A 8 -6.25 -7.16 2.01
N ARG A 9 -6.61 -6.68 3.21
CA ARG A 9 -7.98 -6.29 3.55
C ARG A 9 -8.41 -5.02 2.83
N CYS A 10 -7.50 -4.06 2.71
CA CYS A 10 -7.76 -2.78 2.07
C CYS A 10 -7.67 -2.84 0.54
N LEU A 11 -7.16 -3.94 -0.05
CA LEU A 11 -6.97 -4.05 -1.50
C LEU A 11 -8.24 -3.70 -2.30
N PRO A 12 -9.45 -4.17 -1.97
CA PRO A 12 -10.66 -3.78 -2.71
C PRO A 12 -10.93 -2.26 -2.71
N ASN A 13 -10.69 -1.60 -1.58
CA ASN A 13 -10.85 -0.14 -1.47
C ASN A 13 -9.76 0.59 -2.26
N LEU A 14 -8.50 0.13 -2.15
CA LEU A 14 -7.39 0.67 -2.95
C LEU A 14 -7.66 0.51 -4.45
N MET A 15 -8.19 -0.63 -4.89
CA MET A 15 -8.53 -0.87 -6.30
C MET A 15 -9.62 0.06 -6.83
N ARG A 16 -10.53 0.51 -5.96
CA ARG A 16 -11.62 1.42 -6.31
C ARG A 16 -11.18 2.88 -6.33
N ASP A 17 -10.39 3.27 -5.33
CA ASP A 17 -10.22 4.69 -4.97
C ASP A 17 -8.80 5.22 -5.25
N LEU A 18 -7.80 4.35 -5.43
CA LEU A 18 -6.41 4.76 -5.67
C LEU A 18 -6.23 5.33 -7.08
N ASN A 19 -5.91 6.62 -7.17
CA ASN A 19 -5.34 7.19 -8.38
C ASN A 19 -3.85 6.84 -8.45
N VAL A 20 -3.56 5.70 -9.06
CA VAL A 20 -2.22 5.10 -9.11
C VAL A 20 -1.21 5.96 -9.89
N ARG A 21 -1.66 6.74 -10.88
CA ARG A 21 -0.77 7.55 -11.71
C ARG A 21 -0.07 8.64 -10.88
N ASP A 22 -0.85 9.33 -10.06
CA ASP A 22 -0.33 10.41 -9.21
C ASP A 22 0.60 9.85 -8.13
N VAL A 23 0.26 8.69 -7.56
CA VAL A 23 1.09 8.02 -6.54
C VAL A 23 2.40 7.51 -7.15
N MET A 24 2.35 6.91 -8.34
CA MET A 24 3.54 6.40 -9.03
C MET A 24 4.59 7.48 -9.29
N MET A 25 4.17 8.72 -9.57
CA MET A 25 5.10 9.85 -9.72
C MET A 25 5.93 10.08 -8.44
N TYR A 26 5.30 10.01 -7.26
CA TYR A 26 6.01 10.20 -5.99
C TYR A 26 6.81 8.97 -5.58
N ILE A 27 6.33 7.77 -5.90
CA ILE A 27 7.10 6.52 -5.71
C ILE A 27 8.42 6.57 -6.48
N GLN A 28 8.39 7.07 -7.72
CA GLN A 28 9.58 7.29 -8.54
C GLN A 28 10.49 8.35 -7.93
N GLN A 29 9.96 9.52 -7.57
CA GLN A 29 10.77 10.63 -7.02
C GLN A 29 11.43 10.29 -5.68
N THR A 30 10.80 9.44 -4.88
CA THR A 30 11.30 9.07 -3.55
C THR A 30 12.14 7.81 -3.55
N GLU A 31 12.39 7.22 -4.72
CA GLU A 31 13.12 5.95 -4.87
C GLU A 31 12.56 4.87 -3.92
N LEU A 32 11.22 4.80 -3.83
CA LEU A 32 10.58 3.82 -2.96
C LEU A 32 10.73 2.40 -3.52
N LEU A 33 10.70 2.29 -4.85
CA LEU A 33 10.88 1.07 -5.61
C LEU A 33 12.05 1.27 -6.59
N ASP A 34 12.72 0.19 -6.97
CA ASP A 34 13.75 0.24 -8.01
C ASP A 34 13.14 0.45 -9.40
N ASP A 35 13.96 0.93 -10.33
CA ASP A 35 13.55 1.28 -11.70
C ASP A 35 12.95 0.10 -12.47
N VAL A 36 13.42 -1.13 -12.21
CA VAL A 36 12.90 -2.34 -12.85
C VAL A 36 11.46 -2.58 -12.37
N THR A 37 11.24 -2.54 -11.07
CA THR A 37 9.90 -2.69 -10.47
C THR A 37 8.96 -1.59 -10.94
N ILE A 38 9.43 -0.34 -11.00
CA ILE A 38 8.65 0.80 -11.49
C ILE A 38 8.24 0.59 -12.95
N ARG A 39 9.17 0.11 -13.79
CA ARG A 39 8.89 -0.21 -15.19
C ARG A 39 7.82 -1.29 -15.29
N ASP A 40 7.96 -2.39 -14.56
CA ASP A 40 7.00 -3.50 -14.58
C ASP A 40 5.59 -3.05 -14.17
N VAL A 41 5.48 -2.14 -13.18
CA VAL A 41 4.20 -1.55 -12.77
C VAL A 41 3.62 -0.65 -13.86
N ASN A 42 4.43 0.18 -14.50
CA ASN A 42 3.98 1.11 -15.55
C ASN A 42 3.64 0.41 -16.88
N GLU A 43 4.20 -0.76 -17.16
CA GLU A 43 3.92 -1.56 -18.35
C GLU A 43 2.60 -2.33 -18.27
N GLN A 44 1.92 -2.32 -17.11
CA GLN A 44 0.61 -2.95 -16.96
C GLN A 44 -0.45 -2.26 -17.83
N THR A 45 -1.25 -3.05 -18.53
CA THR A 45 -2.23 -2.57 -19.51
C THR A 45 -3.52 -2.02 -18.90
N THR A 46 -3.82 -2.39 -17.65
CA THR A 46 -5.03 -1.94 -16.96
C THR A 46 -4.67 -1.36 -15.60
N THR A 47 -5.40 -0.31 -15.20
CA THR A 47 -5.25 0.31 -13.87
C THR A 47 -5.36 -0.73 -12.74
N SER A 48 -6.27 -1.70 -12.90
CA SER A 48 -6.46 -2.82 -11.97
C SER A 48 -5.18 -3.64 -11.77
N ASN A 49 -4.52 -4.02 -12.86
CA ASN A 49 -3.25 -4.75 -12.81
C ASN A 49 -2.13 -3.88 -12.26
N THR A 50 -2.07 -2.59 -12.63
CA THR A 50 -1.10 -1.63 -12.09
C THR A 50 -1.18 -1.53 -10.57
N ILE A 51 -2.39 -1.31 -10.02
CA ILE A 51 -2.62 -1.21 -8.58
C ILE A 51 -2.27 -2.54 -7.91
N SER A 52 -2.76 -3.67 -8.43
CA SER A 52 -2.51 -4.98 -7.84
C SER A 52 -1.00 -5.27 -7.75
N LEU A 53 -0.27 -5.03 -8.83
CA LEU A 53 1.18 -5.24 -8.87
C LEU A 53 1.91 -4.27 -7.93
N LEU A 54 1.52 -3.00 -7.90
CA LEU A 54 2.10 -2.00 -6.99
C LEU A 54 1.95 -2.43 -5.53
N ILE A 55 0.72 -2.76 -5.11
CA ILE A 55 0.45 -3.19 -3.73
C ILE A 55 1.20 -4.47 -3.39
N ASP A 56 1.30 -5.40 -4.34
CA ASP A 56 2.09 -6.62 -4.17
C ASP A 56 3.57 -6.34 -3.93
N GLN A 57 4.15 -5.36 -4.64
CA GLN A 57 5.55 -4.97 -4.47
C GLN A 57 5.80 -4.31 -3.10
N ILE A 58 4.90 -3.43 -2.67
CA ILE A 58 4.98 -2.81 -1.33
C ILE A 58 4.87 -3.88 -0.24
N ARG A 59 3.90 -4.80 -0.37
CA ARG A 59 3.64 -5.89 0.60
C ARG A 59 4.87 -6.77 0.85
N LYS A 60 5.66 -7.03 -0.19
CA LYS A 60 6.88 -7.87 -0.15
C LYS A 60 8.08 -7.18 0.51
N ARG A 61 8.13 -5.84 0.55
CA ARG A 61 9.30 -5.04 0.95
C ARG A 61 9.28 -4.51 2.40
N GLY A 62 8.37 -5.04 3.23
CA GLY A 62 8.38 -4.80 4.69
C GLY A 62 7.68 -3.51 5.15
N GLN A 63 7.72 -3.28 6.48
CA GLN A 63 7.01 -2.19 7.14
C GLN A 63 7.49 -0.81 6.68
N ASP A 64 8.80 -0.59 6.57
CA ASP A 64 9.35 0.73 6.21
C ASP A 64 8.91 1.19 4.81
N THR A 65 8.84 0.25 3.86
CA THR A 65 8.33 0.52 2.50
C THR A 65 6.86 0.91 2.55
N TYR A 66 6.07 0.22 3.37
CA TYR A 66 4.66 0.52 3.56
C TYR A 66 4.42 1.88 4.24
N GLU A 67 5.21 2.24 5.24
CA GLU A 67 5.15 3.58 5.86
C GLU A 67 5.50 4.70 4.87
N ARG A 68 6.52 4.48 4.04
CA ARG A 68 6.88 5.42 2.97
C ARG A 68 5.81 5.50 1.88
N PHE A 69 5.14 4.40 1.58
CA PHE A 69 3.98 4.40 0.67
C PHE A 69 2.84 5.28 1.22
N LYS A 70 2.50 5.18 2.51
CA LYS A 70 1.51 6.09 3.14
C LYS A 70 1.89 7.56 2.98
N LYS A 71 3.18 7.91 3.03
CA LYS A 71 3.65 9.28 2.74
C LYS A 71 3.44 9.68 1.28
N CYS A 72 3.65 8.76 0.33
CA CYS A 72 3.37 9.00 -1.09
C CYS A 72 1.88 9.27 -1.33
N LEU A 73 0.97 8.61 -0.60
CA LEU A 73 -0.47 8.90 -0.67
C LEU A 73 -0.78 10.35 -0.27
N ILE A 74 -0.16 10.87 0.79
CA ILE A 74 -0.31 12.28 1.18
C ILE A 74 0.19 13.21 0.08
N GLN A 75 1.38 12.96 -0.46
CA GLN A 75 1.97 13.76 -1.52
C GLN A 75 1.10 13.77 -2.78
N ALA A 76 0.47 12.64 -3.09
CA ALA A 76 -0.50 12.49 -4.16
C ALA A 76 -1.90 13.06 -3.85
N LYS A 77 -2.07 13.79 -2.74
CA LYS A 77 -3.35 14.36 -2.27
C LYS A 77 -4.44 13.31 -2.04
N GLN A 78 -4.05 12.09 -1.68
CA GLN A 78 -4.94 10.96 -1.38
C GLN A 78 -4.85 10.59 0.11
N ALA A 79 -4.97 11.60 0.97
CA ALA A 79 -4.85 11.44 2.42
C ALA A 79 -5.91 10.51 3.02
N ASP A 80 -7.11 10.46 2.43
CA ASP A 80 -8.19 9.57 2.87
C ASP A 80 -7.78 8.09 2.78
N LEU A 81 -7.01 7.71 1.76
CA LEU A 81 -6.48 6.34 1.64
C LEU A 81 -5.43 6.04 2.70
N LYS A 82 -4.62 7.03 3.11
CA LYS A 82 -3.71 6.87 4.24
C LYS A 82 -4.50 6.65 5.53
N ILE A 83 -5.53 7.46 5.79
CA ILE A 83 -6.35 7.37 7.00
C ILE A 83 -7.00 6.00 7.07
N MET A 84 -7.62 5.54 5.97
CA MET A 84 -8.22 4.21 5.88
C MET A 84 -7.23 3.08 6.18
N LEU A 85 -5.97 3.21 5.71
CA LEU A 85 -4.93 2.23 6.04
C LEU A 85 -4.54 2.25 7.53
N GLU A 86 -4.47 3.42 8.15
CA GLU A 86 -4.15 3.57 9.58
C GLU A 86 -5.28 3.06 10.48
N GLU A 87 -6.54 3.30 10.12
CA GLU A 87 -7.70 2.74 10.81
C GLU A 87 -7.68 1.20 10.78
N GLU A 88 -7.39 0.61 9.62
CA GLU A 88 -7.27 -0.86 9.50
C GLU A 88 -6.02 -1.39 10.24
N GLU A 89 -4.92 -0.64 10.30
CA GLU A 89 -3.76 -1.00 11.12
C GLU A 89 -4.14 -1.14 12.60
N GLU A 90 -4.93 -0.21 13.14
CA GLU A 90 -5.40 -0.26 14.53
C GLU A 90 -6.28 -1.48 14.79
N ILE A 91 -7.22 -1.77 13.88
CA ILE A 91 -8.11 -2.93 13.95
C ILE A 91 -7.29 -4.23 13.94
N VAL A 92 -6.42 -4.42 12.93
CA VAL A 92 -5.62 -5.65 12.82
C VAL A 92 -4.64 -5.78 13.98
N ALA A 93 -4.07 -4.67 14.47
CA ALA A 93 -3.18 -4.70 15.63
C ALA A 93 -3.92 -5.12 16.91
N ALA A 94 -5.18 -4.71 17.09
CA ALA A 94 -6.02 -5.15 18.21
C ALA A 94 -6.32 -6.66 18.11
N GLU A 95 -6.81 -7.14 16.96
CA GLU A 95 -7.09 -8.56 16.73
C GLU A 95 -5.86 -9.45 16.96
N MET A 96 -4.68 -9.00 16.51
CA MET A 96 -3.43 -9.73 16.71
C MET A 96 -2.96 -9.78 18.16
N LYS A 97 -3.35 -8.82 19.00
CA LYS A 97 -3.04 -8.82 20.44
C LYS A 97 -3.97 -9.78 21.18
N GLU A 98 -5.27 -9.76 20.87
CA GLU A 98 -6.27 -10.66 21.47
C GLU A 98 -5.91 -12.14 21.22
N GLN A 99 -5.56 -12.49 19.97
CA GLN A 99 -5.15 -13.86 19.62
C GLN A 99 -3.90 -14.37 20.38
N ARG A 100 -3.05 -13.48 20.90
CA ARG A 100 -1.85 -13.85 21.68
C ARG A 100 -2.12 -13.96 23.17
N GLN A 101 -3.27 -13.48 23.66
CA GLN A 101 -3.66 -13.60 25.06
C GLN A 101 -4.39 -14.92 25.33
N ASP A 102 -4.95 -15.55 24.28
CA ASP A 102 -5.63 -16.84 24.34
C ASP A 102 -4.71 -18.05 24.11
N THR A 103 -3.39 -17.86 24.05
CA THR A 103 -2.36 -18.92 23.88
C THR A 103 -1.35 -18.93 25.02
#